data_AF-A0A7S4EUP8-F1
#
_entry.id   AF-A0A7S4EUP8-F1
#
_cell.length_a   1.000
_cell.length_b   1.000
_cell.length_c   1.000
_cell.angle_alpha   90.00
_cell.angle_beta   90.00
_cell.angle_gamma   90.00
#
_symmetry.space_group_name_H-M   'P 1'
#
loop_
_entity.id
_entity.type
_entity.pdbx_description
1 polymer ?
#
loop_
_entity_poly.entity_id
_entity_poly.type
_entity_poly.pdbx_seq_one_letter_code
_entity_poly.pdbx_strand_id
1 'polypeptide(L)'
;MRPSHSWDSLGKMVFFHSCNRSGLFSQAALNTISRFSMVTIEKGQGFDTGQAGCAALQERPPCAEAMIKEQLRRVKMHNTRVTTVFYMNLVLDWYFYDMHTMLESKPAWQLLDSRSGKPMRVSGDKVFDPPPEGLLVFNHAVGEMREHWKKICIKSGADGCFADSSQEGSHLTSYYLNNEDGAAFEEGKVQTMRELTVQFSGRPGKPYNQYFPKGVLLGKHAGQRGINAFQIENFEANEQSIAELVEGVQRGYLVQVHGRRGTHIEFEHGCRGQDKEKYTDVVAAFLIGAGKDCFFGTGPWISPSLQDVQDRWCSDLFDRPLGEPDGPAVRIGDRYTRRFSSGTTVHFDVSTNRGNIFWANLHHAVIATPPLPSPRPPPLPSSPPMPPPPPPMPPPPPPRRNSLPPPDPLSISPWPPQLDSHALLNQPLPPALRGQQPRQQNALRAPALLIATRPPWPPTAGVYMTIDSSSDGTGVLLLLSFISHKPAKLFVQSLVLPT
;
A
#
# COMPACT_ATOMS: atom_id res chain seq x y z
N MET A 1 -13.65 -7.45 -1.13
CA MET A 1 -14.09 -7.64 -2.54
C MET A 1 -12.84 -7.79 -3.41
N ARG A 2 -12.90 -8.51 -4.54
CA ARG A 2 -11.79 -8.54 -5.52
C ARG A 2 -11.88 -7.34 -6.47
N PRO A 3 -10.76 -6.66 -6.79
CA PRO A 3 -10.72 -5.69 -7.87
C PRO A 3 -11.22 -6.29 -9.18
N SER A 4 -12.16 -5.62 -9.84
CA SER A 4 -12.55 -6.03 -11.18
C SER A 4 -11.36 -5.88 -12.11
N HIS A 5 -11.04 -6.94 -12.85
CA HIS A 5 -10.00 -6.94 -13.86
C HIS A 5 -10.60 -7.49 -15.14
N SER A 6 -10.37 -6.81 -16.26
CA SER A 6 -10.71 -7.31 -17.59
C SER A 6 -9.71 -6.79 -18.60
N TRP A 7 -9.49 -7.57 -19.65
CA TRP A 7 -8.72 -7.14 -20.82
C TRP A 7 -9.57 -6.41 -21.86
N ASP A 8 -10.86 -6.16 -21.62
CA ASP A 8 -11.72 -5.44 -22.58
C ASP A 8 -11.15 -4.06 -22.95
N SER A 9 -10.66 -3.32 -21.96
CA SER A 9 -9.97 -2.04 -22.14
C SER A 9 -8.94 -1.82 -21.06
N LEU A 10 -7.94 -0.96 -21.31
CA LEU A 10 -6.95 -0.59 -20.29
C LEU A 10 -7.63 0.03 -19.05
N GLY A 11 -8.74 0.75 -19.22
CA GLY A 11 -9.54 1.31 -18.11
C GLY A 11 -10.15 0.27 -17.16
N LYS A 12 -10.15 -1.02 -17.51
CA LYS A 12 -10.58 -2.12 -16.63
C LYS A 12 -9.44 -2.71 -15.80
N MET A 13 -8.26 -2.10 -15.88
CA MET A 13 -7.05 -2.50 -15.16
C MET A 13 -6.25 -1.26 -14.74
N VAL A 14 -6.97 -0.24 -14.28
CA VAL A 14 -6.37 0.97 -13.68
C VAL A 14 -6.81 1.17 -12.24
N PHE A 15 -5.97 1.82 -11.45
CA PHE A 15 -6.25 2.22 -10.07
C PHE A 15 -5.99 3.71 -9.84
N PHE A 16 -6.65 4.25 -8.83
CA PHE A 16 -6.44 5.60 -8.30
C PHE A 16 -5.76 5.50 -6.93
N HIS A 17 -4.74 6.32 -6.70
CA HIS A 17 -4.02 6.39 -5.43
C HIS A 17 -3.64 7.85 -5.17
N SER A 18 -4.34 8.51 -4.26
CA SER A 18 -4.12 9.92 -3.93
C SER A 18 -4.88 10.33 -2.67
N CYS A 19 -4.61 11.52 -2.14
CA CYS A 19 -5.46 12.22 -1.19
C CYS A 19 -5.81 13.64 -1.65
N ASN A 20 -6.89 14.19 -1.09
CA ASN A 20 -7.16 15.62 -1.10
C ASN A 20 -6.86 16.18 0.31
N ARG A 21 -5.84 17.03 0.40
CA ARG A 21 -5.44 17.62 1.70
C ARG A 21 -6.49 18.56 2.27
N SER A 22 -7.23 19.28 1.43
CA SER A 22 -8.20 20.27 1.88
C SER A 22 -9.55 19.70 2.30
N GLY A 23 -9.67 18.37 2.39
CA GLY A 23 -10.88 17.68 2.85
C GLY A 23 -11.31 16.58 1.89
N LEU A 24 -12.55 16.10 2.01
CA LEU A 24 -13.05 15.04 1.12
C LEU A 24 -13.05 15.49 -0.34
N PHE A 25 -12.94 14.55 -1.27
CA PHE A 25 -13.11 14.84 -2.69
C PHE A 25 -14.53 15.32 -3.00
N SER A 26 -14.64 16.26 -3.95
CA SER A 26 -15.93 16.76 -4.43
C SER A 26 -16.72 15.68 -5.18
N GLN A 27 -18.01 15.92 -5.44
CA GLN A 27 -18.82 14.98 -6.22
C GLN A 27 -18.28 14.80 -7.65
N ALA A 28 -17.78 15.86 -8.27
CA ALA A 28 -17.17 15.80 -9.60
C ALA A 28 -15.87 14.96 -9.61
N ALA A 29 -15.07 15.06 -8.56
CA ALA A 29 -13.89 14.21 -8.39
C ALA A 29 -14.31 12.73 -8.19
N LEU A 30 -15.33 12.47 -7.36
CA LEU A 30 -15.87 11.12 -7.16
C LEU A 30 -16.37 10.46 -8.45
N ASN A 31 -16.99 11.23 -9.35
CA ASN A 31 -17.42 10.73 -10.66
C ASN A 31 -16.24 10.21 -11.48
N THR A 32 -15.04 10.77 -11.30
CA THR A 32 -13.81 10.29 -11.96
C THR A 32 -13.17 9.14 -11.20
N ILE A 33 -12.96 9.31 -9.89
CA ILE A 33 -12.33 8.30 -9.00
C ILE A 33 -13.06 6.95 -9.09
N SER A 34 -14.38 6.96 -9.20
CA SER A 34 -15.19 5.74 -9.23
C SER A 34 -15.17 5.00 -10.57
N ARG A 35 -14.47 5.52 -11.58
CA ARG A 35 -14.21 4.82 -12.86
C ARG A 35 -13.08 3.80 -12.74
N PHE A 36 -12.16 4.01 -11.79
CA PHE A 36 -11.03 3.12 -11.55
C PHE A 36 -11.50 1.82 -10.90
N SER A 37 -10.82 0.71 -11.19
CA SER A 37 -11.21 -0.61 -10.64
C SER A 37 -10.83 -0.75 -9.17
N MET A 38 -9.87 0.05 -8.73
CA MET A 38 -9.37 0.08 -7.36
C MET A 38 -8.99 1.50 -6.96
N VAL A 39 -9.27 1.85 -5.71
CA VAL A 39 -9.07 3.20 -5.16
C VAL A 39 -8.40 3.08 -3.80
N THR A 40 -7.18 3.59 -3.70
CA THR A 40 -6.49 3.82 -2.44
C THR A 40 -6.58 5.31 -2.09
N ILE A 41 -6.95 5.62 -0.85
CA ILE A 41 -6.94 7.00 -0.36
C ILE A 41 -5.74 7.18 0.57
N GLU A 42 -4.86 8.09 0.17
CA GLU A 42 -3.52 8.31 0.74
C GLU A 42 -3.54 8.97 2.12
N LYS A 43 -2.41 8.88 2.85
CA LYS A 43 -2.26 9.36 4.24
C LYS A 43 -2.74 10.78 4.52
N GLY A 44 -2.56 11.70 3.59
CA GLY A 44 -2.77 13.14 3.77
C GLY A 44 -4.22 13.60 3.62
N GLN A 45 -5.18 12.67 3.57
CA GLN A 45 -6.59 12.99 3.32
C GLN A 45 -7.16 13.89 4.42
N GLY A 46 -7.54 15.12 4.05
CA GLY A 46 -8.05 16.12 4.99
C GLY A 46 -6.99 16.80 5.86
N PHE A 47 -5.70 16.64 5.57
CA PHE A 47 -4.61 17.22 6.37
C PHE A 47 -4.75 18.74 6.63
N ASP A 48 -5.19 19.53 5.65
CA ASP A 48 -5.33 20.99 5.82
C ASP A 48 -6.63 21.39 6.55
N THR A 49 -7.53 20.44 6.81
CA THR A 49 -8.84 20.77 7.41
C THR A 49 -8.76 21.02 8.91
N GLY A 50 -7.69 20.58 9.59
CA GLY A 50 -7.54 20.74 11.03
C GLY A 50 -6.09 20.66 11.50
N GLN A 51 -5.73 21.56 12.42
CA GLN A 51 -4.40 21.68 13.03
C GLN A 51 -3.86 20.37 13.63
N ALA A 52 -2.53 20.29 13.71
CA ALA A 52 -1.74 19.24 14.35
C ALA A 52 -2.40 18.64 15.60
N GLY A 53 -2.62 17.32 15.57
CA GLY A 53 -3.11 16.54 16.69
C GLY A 53 -4.61 16.24 16.64
N CYS A 54 -4.93 14.95 16.58
CA CYS A 54 -6.28 14.38 16.65
C CYS A 54 -7.01 14.59 17.99
N ALA A 55 -6.28 14.89 19.07
CA ALA A 55 -6.75 14.56 20.42
C ALA A 55 -7.36 15.69 21.26
N ALA A 56 -7.28 16.96 20.87
CA ALA A 56 -7.29 17.99 21.92
C ALA A 56 -8.60 18.78 22.15
N LEU A 57 -9.58 18.86 21.24
CA LEU A 57 -10.74 19.76 21.45
C LEU A 57 -12.05 19.23 20.84
N GLN A 58 -13.15 19.31 21.60
CA GLN A 58 -14.50 18.77 21.33
C GLN A 58 -15.18 19.26 20.03
N GLU A 59 -14.61 20.25 19.33
CA GLU A 59 -15.18 20.84 18.11
C GLU A 59 -14.27 20.73 16.88
N ARG A 60 -13.22 19.89 16.93
CA ARG A 60 -12.26 19.78 15.82
C ARG A 60 -12.67 18.78 14.73
N PRO A 61 -12.20 19.02 13.48
CA PRO A 61 -12.40 18.13 12.34
C PRO A 61 -11.84 16.72 12.61
N PRO A 62 -12.38 15.70 11.91
CA PRO A 62 -11.97 14.32 12.09
C PRO A 62 -10.50 14.08 11.71
N CYS A 63 -9.85 13.15 12.41
CA CYS A 63 -8.53 12.61 12.06
C CYS A 63 -8.44 12.18 10.59
N ALA A 64 -7.24 12.19 10.02
CA ALA A 64 -7.03 11.73 8.65
C ALA A 64 -7.58 10.31 8.44
N GLU A 65 -7.42 9.39 9.38
CA GLU A 65 -7.99 8.04 9.30
C GLU A 65 -9.52 8.04 9.14
N ALA A 66 -10.22 8.92 9.84
CA ALA A 66 -11.67 9.06 9.71
C ALA A 66 -12.05 9.70 8.36
N MET A 67 -11.24 10.64 7.86
CA MET A 67 -11.42 11.23 6.53
C MET A 67 -11.18 10.22 5.40
N ILE A 68 -10.15 9.37 5.52
CA ILE A 68 -9.89 8.25 4.61
C ILE A 68 -11.09 7.29 4.62
N LYS A 69 -11.57 6.88 5.80
CA LYS A 69 -12.75 5.99 5.95
C LYS A 69 -13.98 6.57 5.26
N GLU A 70 -14.30 7.83 5.55
CA GLU A 70 -15.46 8.51 4.96
C GLU A 70 -15.31 8.63 3.44
N GLN A 71 -14.13 8.97 2.95
CA GLN A 71 -13.86 9.07 1.51
C GLN A 71 -14.04 7.72 0.80
N LEU A 72 -13.51 6.62 1.35
CA LEU A 72 -13.69 5.28 0.80
C LEU A 72 -15.17 4.85 0.82
N ARG A 73 -15.91 5.19 1.90
CA ARG A 73 -17.36 4.96 1.97
C ARG A 73 -18.09 5.69 0.85
N ARG A 74 -17.75 6.96 0.57
CA ARG A 74 -18.33 7.74 -0.53
C ARG A 74 -18.03 7.15 -1.90
N VAL A 75 -16.81 6.65 -2.12
CA VAL A 75 -16.46 5.90 -3.34
C VAL A 75 -17.35 4.67 -3.49
N LYS A 76 -17.52 3.87 -2.44
CA LYS A 76 -18.39 2.67 -2.45
C LYS A 76 -19.86 2.98 -2.69
N MET A 77 -20.39 4.05 -2.11
CA MET A 77 -21.76 4.49 -2.38
C MET A 77 -21.94 4.89 -3.84
N HIS A 78 -20.91 5.48 -4.46
CA HIS A 78 -20.98 5.89 -5.86
C HIS A 78 -20.82 4.72 -6.83
N ASN A 79 -19.93 3.77 -6.52
CA ASN A 79 -19.77 2.54 -7.29
C ASN A 79 -19.32 1.40 -6.37
N THR A 80 -20.25 0.50 -6.06
CA THR A 80 -20.02 -0.63 -5.14
C THR A 80 -19.00 -1.62 -5.68
N ARG A 81 -18.74 -1.64 -6.99
CA ARG A 81 -17.80 -2.57 -7.65
C ARG A 81 -16.33 -2.14 -7.51
N VAL A 82 -16.05 -0.90 -7.16
CA VAL A 82 -14.67 -0.40 -6.96
C VAL A 82 -14.09 -1.07 -5.73
N THR A 83 -12.91 -1.68 -5.82
CA THR A 83 -12.22 -2.13 -4.61
C THR A 83 -11.59 -0.94 -3.90
N THR A 84 -11.94 -0.75 -2.63
CA THR A 84 -11.36 0.33 -1.81
C THR A 84 -10.22 -0.19 -0.95
N VAL A 85 -9.14 0.57 -0.86
CA VAL A 85 -7.94 0.22 -0.09
C VAL A 85 -7.64 1.35 0.90
N PHE A 86 -7.48 0.98 2.17
CA PHE A 86 -7.14 1.91 3.25
C PHE A 86 -5.63 2.02 3.40
N TYR A 87 -5.08 3.23 3.28
CA TYR A 87 -3.65 3.45 3.48
C TYR A 87 -3.27 3.32 4.97
N MET A 88 -2.15 2.63 5.25
CA MET A 88 -1.49 2.60 6.55
C MET A 88 0.02 2.52 6.38
N ASN A 89 0.79 3.11 7.29
CA ASN A 89 2.24 2.95 7.34
C ASN A 89 2.63 1.95 8.46
N LEU A 90 3.59 1.05 8.19
CA LEU A 90 4.10 0.05 9.15
C LEU A 90 5.30 0.54 9.99
N VAL A 91 5.72 1.79 9.82
CA VAL A 91 6.86 2.37 10.54
C VAL A 91 6.45 3.69 11.18
N LEU A 92 6.02 4.65 10.36
CA LEU A 92 5.73 6.02 10.76
C LEU A 92 4.36 6.17 11.41
N ASP A 93 4.36 6.76 12.60
CA ASP A 93 3.18 7.27 13.26
C ASP A 93 2.91 8.73 12.87
N TRP A 94 1.93 8.95 11.99
CA TRP A 94 1.56 10.29 11.54
C TRP A 94 0.84 11.04 12.67
N TYR A 95 1.39 12.17 13.09
CA TYR A 95 0.89 12.95 14.24
C TYR A 95 -0.56 13.47 14.11
N PHE A 96 -1.13 13.39 12.90
CA PHE A 96 -2.52 13.75 12.59
C PHE A 96 -3.45 12.52 12.46
N TYR A 97 -3.02 11.37 12.98
CA TYR A 97 -3.82 10.13 13.10
C TYR A 97 -4.32 9.95 14.53
N ASP A 98 -5.44 9.26 14.71
CA ASP A 98 -5.93 8.83 16.03
C ASP A 98 -4.93 7.83 16.65
N MET A 99 -4.32 7.02 15.78
CA MET A 99 -3.24 6.11 16.15
C MET A 99 -2.06 6.80 16.86
N HIS A 100 -1.78 8.07 16.55
CA HIS A 100 -0.72 8.82 17.21
C HIS A 100 -1.00 9.05 18.70
N THR A 101 -2.20 9.50 19.01
CA THR A 101 -2.66 9.70 20.39
C THR A 101 -2.63 8.39 21.17
N MET A 102 -2.99 7.29 20.50
CA MET A 102 -2.88 5.96 21.09
C MET A 102 -1.43 5.56 21.36
N LEU A 103 -0.50 5.87 20.45
CA LEU A 103 0.92 5.55 20.63
C LEU A 103 1.57 6.38 21.74
N GLU A 104 1.22 7.66 21.87
CA GLU A 104 1.68 8.54 22.95
C GLU A 104 1.21 8.06 24.32
N SER A 105 -0.05 7.64 24.43
CA SER A 105 -0.63 7.13 25.69
C SER A 105 -0.10 5.74 26.09
N LYS A 106 0.63 5.05 25.20
CA LYS A 106 1.15 3.71 25.42
C LYS A 106 2.65 3.62 25.09
N PRO A 107 3.54 4.07 25.98
CA PRO A 107 4.99 4.05 25.74
C PRO A 107 5.54 2.67 25.37
N ALA A 108 4.96 1.59 25.89
CA ALA A 108 5.35 0.22 25.55
C ALA A 108 5.15 -0.14 24.06
N TRP A 109 4.31 0.61 23.34
CA TRP A 109 4.06 0.41 21.91
C TRP A 109 5.07 1.15 21.02
N GLN A 110 5.91 2.03 21.59
CA GLN A 110 6.92 2.78 20.86
C GLN A 110 8.18 1.93 20.69
N LEU A 111 8.78 1.97 19.50
CA LEU A 111 10.08 1.37 19.27
C LEU A 111 11.14 2.23 19.95
N LEU A 112 12.13 1.61 20.59
CA LEU A 112 13.22 2.31 21.27
C LEU A 112 14.50 2.24 20.42
N ASP A 113 15.29 3.32 20.39
CA ASP A 113 16.66 3.29 19.87
C ASP A 113 17.53 2.45 20.82
N SER A 114 18.16 1.38 20.30
CA SER A 114 18.94 0.42 21.10
C SER A 114 20.16 1.03 21.79
N ARG A 115 20.66 2.18 21.33
CA ARG A 115 21.83 2.88 21.87
C ARG A 115 21.45 3.83 22.99
N SER A 116 20.31 4.53 22.84
CA SER A 116 19.90 5.57 23.79
C SER A 116 18.79 5.14 24.76
N GLY A 117 18.07 4.06 24.46
CA GLY A 117 16.88 3.62 25.19
C GLY A 117 15.68 4.57 25.08
N LYS A 118 15.76 5.63 24.26
CA LYS A 118 14.68 6.60 24.05
C LYS A 118 13.74 6.15 22.93
N PRO A 119 12.49 6.65 22.91
CA PRO A 119 11.60 6.45 21.77
C PRO A 119 12.27 6.86 20.46
N MET A 120 12.25 5.94 19.50
CA MET A 120 12.79 6.16 18.17
C MET A 120 11.92 7.15 17.42
N ARG A 121 12.59 8.11 16.76
CA ARG A 121 11.97 9.03 15.84
C ARG A 121 12.73 9.08 14.52
N VAL A 122 11.99 9.10 13.43
CA VAL A 122 12.55 9.16 12.07
C VAL A 122 11.88 10.28 11.27
N SER A 123 12.52 10.71 10.19
CA SER A 123 11.97 11.79 9.36
C SER A 123 10.70 11.35 8.66
N GLY A 124 9.66 12.20 8.74
CA GLY A 124 8.45 12.07 7.92
C GLY A 124 8.58 12.79 6.57
N ASP A 125 7.54 12.66 5.76
CA ASP A 125 7.37 13.42 4.52
C ASP A 125 7.17 14.91 4.85
N LYS A 126 8.07 15.76 4.33
CA LYS A 126 8.10 17.20 4.60
C LYS A 126 6.87 17.94 4.09
N VAL A 127 6.12 17.36 3.16
CA VAL A 127 4.87 17.95 2.67
C VAL A 127 3.79 18.04 3.76
N PHE A 128 3.91 17.23 4.82
CA PHE A 128 3.00 17.23 5.97
C PHE A 128 3.63 17.80 7.24
N ASP A 129 4.57 18.74 7.10
CA ASP A 129 5.15 19.50 8.24
C ASP A 129 5.46 18.66 9.48
N PRO A 130 6.22 17.54 9.35
CA PRO A 130 6.45 16.62 10.45
C PRO A 130 7.20 17.34 11.58
N PRO A 131 6.98 16.95 12.85
CA PRO A 131 7.68 17.54 13.99
C PRO A 131 9.20 17.56 13.77
N PRO A 132 9.91 18.62 14.22
CA PRO A 132 11.36 18.73 14.04
C PRO A 132 12.14 17.54 14.60
N GLU A 133 11.66 16.94 15.68
CA GLU A 133 12.23 15.75 16.32
C GLU A 133 11.93 14.44 15.57
N GLY A 134 11.07 14.47 14.54
CA GLY A 134 10.65 13.31 13.77
C GLY A 134 9.38 12.63 14.30
N LEU A 135 8.89 11.67 13.51
CA LEU A 135 7.71 10.86 13.81
C LEU A 135 8.09 9.65 14.65
N LEU A 136 7.23 9.28 15.60
CA LEU A 136 7.39 8.06 16.38
C LEU A 136 7.35 6.82 15.48
N VAL A 137 8.01 5.75 15.92
CA VAL A 137 8.01 4.46 15.24
C VAL A 137 7.25 3.40 16.03
N PHE A 138 6.40 2.65 15.35
CA PHE A 138 5.63 1.54 15.93
C PHE A 138 6.52 0.36 16.32
N ASN A 139 6.35 -0.19 17.54
CA ASN A 139 7.01 -1.43 17.94
C ASN A 139 6.17 -2.66 17.56
N HIS A 140 6.36 -3.17 16.34
CA HIS A 140 5.63 -4.35 15.85
C HIS A 140 5.97 -5.66 16.57
N ALA A 141 6.99 -5.71 17.44
CA ALA A 141 7.21 -6.87 18.30
C ALA A 141 6.12 -7.02 19.37
N VAL A 142 5.44 -5.92 19.73
CA VAL A 142 4.37 -5.90 20.75
C VAL A 142 3.03 -6.32 20.15
N GLY A 143 2.50 -7.45 20.63
CA GLY A 143 1.25 -8.03 20.12
C GLY A 143 0.04 -7.09 20.19
N GLU A 144 -0.12 -6.36 21.28
CA GLU A 144 -1.23 -5.40 21.42
C GLU A 144 -1.19 -4.28 20.38
N MET A 145 0.01 -3.78 20.06
CA MET A 145 0.18 -2.75 19.04
C MET A 145 -0.21 -3.32 17.66
N ARG A 146 0.26 -4.53 17.32
CA ARG A 146 -0.15 -5.21 16.07
C ARG A 146 -1.66 -5.37 15.98
N GLU A 147 -2.32 -5.81 17.05
CA GLU A 147 -3.78 -5.95 17.07
C GLU A 147 -4.48 -4.61 16.85
N HIS A 148 -3.99 -3.53 17.48
CA HIS A 148 -4.55 -2.20 17.29
C HIS A 148 -4.40 -1.72 15.84
N TRP A 149 -3.20 -1.84 15.28
CA TRP A 149 -2.90 -1.46 13.89
C TRP A 149 -3.81 -2.20 12.89
N LYS A 150 -3.95 -3.52 13.04
CA LYS A 150 -4.85 -4.33 12.18
C LYS A 150 -6.30 -3.92 12.32
N LYS A 151 -6.74 -3.63 13.55
CA LYS A 151 -8.12 -3.24 13.84
C LYS A 151 -8.51 -1.94 13.14
N ILE A 152 -7.61 -0.97 13.01
CA ILE A 152 -7.84 0.27 12.24
C ILE A 152 -8.20 -0.07 10.79
N CYS A 153 -7.36 -0.87 10.15
CA CYS A 153 -7.54 -1.34 8.78
C CYS A 153 -8.87 -2.10 8.62
N ILE A 154 -9.15 -3.10 9.47
CA ILE A 154 -10.37 -3.93 9.38
C ILE A 154 -11.63 -3.09 9.62
N LYS A 155 -11.61 -2.19 10.61
CA LYS A 155 -12.76 -1.34 10.94
C LYS A 155 -12.96 -0.18 9.96
N SER A 156 -12.06 0.02 9.00
CA SER A 156 -12.24 1.05 7.99
C SER A 156 -13.41 0.78 7.04
N GLY A 157 -13.82 -0.49 6.91
CA GLY A 157 -14.79 -0.93 5.92
C GLY A 157 -14.24 -0.99 4.49
N ALA A 158 -12.95 -0.76 4.29
CA ALA A 158 -12.28 -0.97 3.01
C ALA A 158 -12.18 -2.46 2.67
N ASP A 159 -12.03 -2.76 1.37
CA ASP A 159 -11.80 -4.13 0.88
C ASP A 159 -10.37 -4.61 1.10
N GLY A 160 -9.45 -3.73 1.47
CA GLY A 160 -8.05 -4.06 1.67
C GLY A 160 -7.29 -2.92 2.32
N CYS A 161 -6.01 -3.17 2.54
CA CYS A 161 -5.10 -2.18 3.12
C CYS A 161 -3.79 -2.10 2.34
N PHE A 162 -3.25 -0.89 2.28
CA PHE A 162 -1.93 -0.63 1.74
C PHE A 162 -0.97 -0.47 2.92
N ALA A 163 0.00 -1.37 3.02
CA ALA A 163 1.03 -1.34 4.05
C ALA A 163 2.26 -0.60 3.51
N ASP A 164 2.25 0.71 3.63
CA ASP A 164 3.40 1.55 3.30
C ASP A 164 4.59 1.25 4.23
N SER A 165 5.80 1.45 3.72
CA SER A 165 7.07 1.25 4.44
C SER A 165 7.25 -0.17 5.01
N SER A 166 6.64 -1.15 4.36
CA SER A 166 6.57 -2.53 4.81
C SER A 166 7.77 -3.40 4.42
N GLN A 167 8.65 -2.88 3.56
CA GLN A 167 9.94 -3.47 3.22
C GLN A 167 10.92 -3.42 4.41
N GLU A 168 11.92 -4.30 4.39
CA GLU A 168 12.98 -4.33 5.40
C GLU A 168 13.87 -3.08 5.32
N GLY A 169 14.30 -2.56 6.47
CA GLY A 169 15.20 -1.40 6.54
C GLY A 169 14.57 -0.07 6.13
N SER A 170 13.23 -0.02 5.95
CA SER A 170 12.52 1.22 5.68
C SER A 170 12.77 2.26 6.78
N HIS A 171 12.87 3.54 6.36
CA HIS A 171 13.19 4.70 7.21
C HIS A 171 14.49 4.60 8.00
N LEU A 172 15.47 3.85 7.50
CA LEU A 172 16.81 3.73 8.11
C LEU A 172 16.77 3.26 9.57
N THR A 173 15.73 2.50 9.95
CA THR A 173 15.57 1.96 11.31
C THR A 173 16.77 1.13 11.77
N SER A 174 17.45 0.44 10.84
CA SER A 174 18.68 -0.31 11.10
C SER A 174 19.86 0.55 11.60
N TYR A 175 19.84 1.87 11.41
CA TYR A 175 20.84 2.77 11.98
C TYR A 175 20.68 2.96 13.49
N TYR A 176 19.46 2.77 14.01
CA TYR A 176 19.10 3.03 15.40
C TYR A 176 18.99 1.76 16.25
N LEU A 177 18.86 0.60 15.60
CA LEU A 177 18.68 -0.69 16.26
C LEU A 177 19.98 -1.48 16.25
N ASN A 178 20.23 -2.24 17.32
CA ASN A 178 21.18 -3.34 17.27
C ASN A 178 20.59 -4.50 16.44
N ASN A 179 21.40 -5.53 16.15
CA ASN A 179 20.98 -6.65 15.30
C ASN A 179 19.77 -7.42 15.86
N GLU A 180 19.69 -7.58 17.18
CA GLU A 180 18.60 -8.34 17.84
C GLU A 180 17.28 -7.57 17.78
N ASP A 181 17.29 -6.31 18.20
CA ASP A 181 16.12 -5.43 18.17
C ASP A 181 15.64 -5.18 16.72
N GLY A 182 16.59 -5.05 15.79
CA GLY A 182 16.32 -4.92 14.36
C GLY A 182 15.59 -6.15 13.81
N ALA A 183 16.10 -7.35 14.09
CA ALA A 183 15.45 -8.58 13.67
C ALA A 183 14.06 -8.76 14.29
N ALA A 184 13.90 -8.41 15.57
CA ALA A 184 12.61 -8.48 16.26
C ALA A 184 11.58 -7.50 15.68
N PHE A 185 11.99 -6.26 15.36
CA PHE A 185 11.15 -5.27 14.71
C PHE A 185 10.69 -5.72 13.31
N GLU A 186 11.61 -6.21 12.49
CA GLU A 186 11.33 -6.66 11.12
C GLU A 186 10.43 -7.90 11.09
N GLU A 187 10.67 -8.89 11.96
CA GLU A 187 9.77 -10.04 12.09
C GLU A 187 8.41 -9.62 12.65
N GLY A 188 8.36 -8.63 13.55
CA GLY A 188 7.10 -8.03 14.02
C GLY A 188 6.28 -7.42 12.89
N LYS A 189 6.91 -6.65 11.98
CA LYS A 189 6.23 -6.10 10.79
C LYS A 189 5.67 -7.23 9.92
N VAL A 190 6.49 -8.24 9.64
CA VAL A 190 6.06 -9.42 8.86
C VAL A 190 4.91 -10.14 9.54
N GLN A 191 4.96 -10.32 10.85
CA GLN A 191 3.91 -10.98 11.62
C GLN A 191 2.59 -10.18 11.57
N THR A 192 2.65 -8.85 11.67
CA THR A 192 1.48 -7.97 11.50
C THR A 192 0.82 -8.19 10.13
N MET A 193 1.62 -8.24 9.07
CA MET A 193 1.13 -8.49 7.71
C MET A 193 0.57 -9.89 7.52
N ARG A 194 1.23 -10.92 8.08
CA ARG A 194 0.72 -12.31 8.05
C ARG A 194 -0.65 -12.39 8.69
N GLU A 195 -0.79 -11.83 9.89
CA GLU A 195 -2.05 -11.84 10.63
C GLU A 195 -3.15 -11.11 9.86
N LEU A 196 -2.86 -9.95 9.26
CA LEU A 196 -3.84 -9.21 8.47
C LEU A 196 -4.21 -9.92 7.15
N THR A 197 -3.25 -10.53 6.46
CA THR A 197 -3.53 -11.34 5.27
C THR A 197 -4.45 -12.51 5.62
N VAL A 198 -4.28 -13.16 6.77
CA VAL A 198 -5.19 -14.20 7.26
C VAL A 198 -6.60 -13.63 7.53
N GLN A 199 -6.71 -12.42 8.09
CA GLN A 199 -8.01 -11.76 8.30
C GLN A 199 -8.73 -11.48 6.96
N PHE A 200 -7.97 -11.19 5.91
CA PHE A 200 -8.47 -11.11 4.54
C PHE A 200 -8.67 -12.48 3.86
N SER A 201 -8.65 -13.56 4.65
CA SER A 201 -8.76 -14.97 4.21
C SER A 201 -7.64 -15.41 3.27
N GLY A 202 -6.60 -14.60 3.09
CA GLY A 202 -5.42 -14.95 2.32
C GLY A 202 -4.51 -15.93 3.04
N ARG A 203 -3.52 -16.44 2.32
CA ARG A 203 -2.43 -17.25 2.88
C ARG A 203 -1.16 -16.40 2.86
N PRO A 204 -0.51 -16.16 4.01
CA PRO A 204 0.64 -15.27 4.03
C PRO A 204 1.80 -15.75 3.15
N GLY A 205 2.39 -14.83 2.39
CA GLY A 205 3.45 -15.15 1.42
C GLY A 205 2.98 -16.02 0.26
N LYS A 206 1.66 -16.15 0.07
CA LYS A 206 1.07 -16.71 -1.14
C LYS A 206 0.33 -15.60 -1.88
N PRO A 207 0.28 -15.70 -3.21
CA PRO A 207 -0.37 -14.70 -4.03
C PRO A 207 -1.86 -14.63 -3.73
N TYR A 208 -2.43 -13.45 -3.96
CA TYR A 208 -3.86 -13.25 -4.00
C TYR A 208 -4.48 -14.21 -5.01
N ASN A 209 -5.39 -15.07 -4.58
CA ASN A 209 -6.05 -16.02 -5.46
C ASN A 209 -7.57 -15.84 -5.42
N GLN A 210 -8.22 -16.31 -6.47
CA GLN A 210 -9.66 -16.20 -6.64
C GLN A 210 -10.49 -16.94 -5.58
N TYR A 211 -9.87 -17.86 -4.83
CA TYR A 211 -10.54 -18.68 -3.82
C TYR A 211 -10.57 -18.02 -2.44
N PHE A 212 -9.84 -16.92 -2.23
CA PHE A 212 -9.74 -16.22 -0.94
C PHE A 212 -10.11 -14.72 -1.05
N PRO A 213 -11.37 -14.38 -1.41
CA PRO A 213 -11.69 -13.07 -1.97
C PRO A 213 -12.01 -11.96 -0.95
N LYS A 214 -11.74 -12.14 0.37
CA LYS A 214 -12.23 -11.17 1.35
C LYS A 214 -11.49 -9.84 1.23
N GLY A 215 -10.17 -9.83 1.04
CA GLY A 215 -9.45 -8.59 0.83
C GLY A 215 -8.01 -8.70 0.33
N VAL A 216 -7.42 -7.53 0.09
CA VAL A 216 -6.05 -7.36 -0.40
C VAL A 216 -5.18 -6.67 0.66
N LEU A 217 -3.96 -7.16 0.84
CA LEU A 217 -2.90 -6.48 1.60
C LEU A 217 -1.76 -6.19 0.63
N LEU A 218 -1.62 -4.91 0.27
CA LEU A 218 -0.61 -4.42 -0.66
C LEU A 218 0.67 -4.08 0.10
N GLY A 219 1.77 -4.78 -0.21
CA GLY A 219 3.13 -4.40 0.19
C GLY A 219 3.89 -3.69 -0.93
N LYS A 220 5.22 -3.79 -0.92
CA LYS A 220 6.12 -3.02 -1.78
C LYS A 220 6.84 -3.80 -2.88
N HIS A 221 7.00 -5.11 -2.74
CA HIS A 221 7.69 -5.92 -3.75
C HIS A 221 7.27 -7.40 -3.72
N ALA A 222 7.54 -8.12 -4.81
CA ALA A 222 7.13 -9.52 -5.02
C ALA A 222 7.76 -10.55 -4.05
N GLY A 223 8.86 -10.18 -3.39
CA GLY A 223 9.59 -11.03 -2.43
C GLY A 223 9.15 -10.84 -0.98
N GLN A 224 8.26 -9.89 -0.71
CA GLN A 224 7.96 -9.49 0.65
C GLN A 224 7.10 -10.54 1.37
N ARG A 225 7.49 -10.85 2.61
CA ARG A 225 6.79 -11.85 3.44
C ARG A 225 5.48 -11.27 3.99
N GLY A 226 4.47 -12.12 4.13
CA GLY A 226 3.24 -11.77 4.86
C GLY A 226 2.14 -11.09 4.04
N ILE A 227 2.42 -10.62 2.82
CA ILE A 227 1.44 -9.96 1.92
C ILE A 227 0.82 -10.95 0.91
N ASN A 228 -0.22 -10.49 0.20
CA ASN A 228 -0.84 -11.20 -0.92
C ASN A 228 -0.93 -10.37 -2.23
N ALA A 229 -0.60 -9.09 -2.18
CA ALA A 229 -0.51 -8.18 -3.32
C ALA A 229 0.63 -7.18 -3.09
N PHE A 230 1.12 -6.49 -4.11
CA PHE A 230 2.12 -5.42 -3.93
C PHE A 230 2.00 -4.31 -4.97
N GLN A 231 2.61 -3.16 -4.68
CA GLN A 231 2.73 -2.03 -5.60
C GLN A 231 4.20 -1.75 -5.95
N ILE A 232 4.51 -1.69 -7.25
CA ILE A 232 5.76 -1.13 -7.77
C ILE A 232 5.58 0.38 -7.85
N GLU A 233 6.17 1.12 -6.91
CA GLU A 233 5.86 2.56 -6.72
C GLU A 233 6.52 3.49 -7.72
N ASN A 234 7.66 3.04 -8.25
CA ASN A 234 8.52 3.78 -9.16
C ASN A 234 8.59 3.03 -10.49
N PHE A 235 7.44 2.64 -11.04
CA PHE A 235 7.41 1.91 -12.29
C PHE A 235 7.77 2.86 -13.44
N GLU A 236 8.89 2.59 -14.09
CA GLU A 236 9.40 3.38 -15.20
C GLU A 236 9.29 2.60 -16.52
N ALA A 237 9.41 3.32 -17.63
CA ALA A 237 9.57 2.73 -18.95
C ALA A 237 11.00 2.16 -19.10
N ASN A 238 11.34 1.08 -18.40
CA ASN A 238 12.64 0.43 -18.51
C ASN A 238 12.56 -1.10 -18.30
N GLU A 239 13.61 -1.82 -18.70
CA GLU A 239 13.64 -3.29 -18.64
C GLU A 239 13.53 -3.82 -17.20
N GLN A 240 14.13 -3.13 -16.22
CA GLN A 240 14.08 -3.54 -14.83
C GLN A 240 12.65 -3.53 -14.27
N SER A 241 11.88 -2.47 -14.55
CA SER A 241 10.48 -2.34 -14.12
C SER A 241 9.61 -3.42 -14.77
N ILE A 242 9.83 -3.70 -16.06
CA ILE A 242 9.15 -4.79 -16.78
C ILE A 242 9.47 -6.13 -16.11
N ALA A 243 10.74 -6.39 -15.79
CA ALA A 243 11.17 -7.64 -15.16
C ALA A 243 10.52 -7.84 -13.78
N GLU A 244 10.46 -6.80 -12.94
CA GLU A 244 9.80 -6.87 -11.63
C GLU A 244 8.29 -7.15 -11.76
N LEU A 245 7.61 -6.50 -12.71
CA LEU A 245 6.20 -6.75 -12.98
C LEU A 245 5.99 -8.20 -13.44
N VAL A 246 6.80 -8.69 -14.38
CA VAL A 246 6.73 -10.07 -14.87
C VAL A 246 6.99 -11.08 -13.75
N GLU A 247 7.93 -10.82 -12.85
CA GLU A 247 8.16 -11.66 -11.67
C GLU A 247 6.90 -11.75 -10.79
N GLY A 248 6.26 -10.62 -10.51
CA GLY A 248 4.99 -10.57 -9.77
C GLY A 248 3.89 -11.39 -10.44
N VAL A 249 3.75 -11.25 -11.76
CA VAL A 249 2.79 -12.00 -12.58
C VAL A 249 3.07 -13.50 -12.55
N GLN A 250 4.32 -13.92 -12.75
CA GLN A 250 4.70 -15.34 -12.74
C GLN A 250 4.46 -15.99 -11.38
N ARG A 251 4.62 -15.22 -10.31
CA ARG A 251 4.27 -15.65 -8.97
C ARG A 251 2.77 -15.66 -8.73
N GLY A 252 1.96 -14.98 -9.56
CA GLY A 252 0.50 -14.93 -9.47
C GLY A 252 -0.03 -13.83 -8.54
N TYR A 253 0.78 -12.83 -8.22
CA TYR A 253 0.37 -11.72 -7.36
C TYR A 253 -0.59 -10.79 -8.09
N LEU A 254 -1.47 -10.15 -7.32
CA LEU A 254 -2.05 -8.88 -7.74
C LEU A 254 -0.96 -7.81 -7.65
N VAL A 255 -0.73 -7.10 -8.75
CA VAL A 255 0.35 -6.10 -8.85
C VAL A 255 -0.25 -4.76 -9.23
N GLN A 256 -0.01 -3.73 -8.43
CA GLN A 256 -0.20 -2.34 -8.82
C GLN A 256 1.13 -1.80 -9.37
N VAL A 257 1.10 -1.08 -10.49
CA VAL A 257 2.26 -0.31 -10.95
C VAL A 257 1.91 1.17 -10.93
N HIS A 258 2.66 1.93 -10.16
CA HIS A 258 2.52 3.38 -10.12
C HIS A 258 3.55 3.99 -11.08
N GLY A 259 3.06 4.38 -12.26
CA GLY A 259 3.88 4.91 -13.34
C GLY A 259 4.51 6.25 -12.99
N ARG A 260 5.81 6.41 -13.28
CA ARG A 260 6.56 7.65 -13.09
C ARG A 260 7.32 8.07 -14.35
N ARG A 261 7.69 9.35 -14.39
CA ARG A 261 8.55 9.94 -15.42
C ARG A 261 9.98 10.07 -14.88
N GLY A 262 10.78 9.02 -15.04
CA GLY A 262 12.15 9.00 -14.55
C GLY A 262 12.25 9.19 -13.03
N THR A 263 13.43 9.58 -12.56
CA THR A 263 13.81 9.39 -11.15
C THR A 263 13.02 10.23 -10.14
N HIS A 264 12.36 11.33 -10.53
CA HIS A 264 11.75 12.25 -9.53
C HIS A 264 10.46 12.97 -9.95
N ILE A 265 9.93 12.77 -11.17
CA ILE A 265 8.79 13.57 -11.65
C ILE A 265 7.59 12.66 -11.86
N GLU A 266 6.52 12.91 -11.10
CA GLU A 266 5.21 12.33 -11.36
C GLU A 266 4.59 13.03 -12.59
N PHE A 267 3.71 12.35 -13.30
CA PHE A 267 3.00 12.94 -14.44
C PHE A 267 2.06 14.04 -13.96
N GLU A 268 2.55 15.28 -13.89
CA GLU A 268 1.84 16.46 -13.36
C GLU A 268 0.55 16.77 -14.15
N HIS A 269 0.50 16.36 -15.42
CA HIS A 269 -0.66 16.56 -16.30
C HIS A 269 -1.28 15.24 -16.77
N GLY A 270 -1.01 14.14 -16.07
CA GLY A 270 -1.45 12.81 -16.48
C GLY A 270 -1.01 12.47 -17.91
N CYS A 271 -1.96 12.04 -18.73
CA CYS A 271 -1.74 11.72 -20.17
C CYS A 271 -1.95 12.90 -21.12
N ARG A 272 -2.13 14.12 -20.61
CA ARG A 272 -2.32 15.33 -21.44
C ARG A 272 -1.03 16.14 -21.52
N GLY A 273 -0.97 17.01 -22.53
CA GLY A 273 0.12 17.96 -22.69
C GLY A 273 1.45 17.33 -23.13
N GLN A 274 2.55 17.94 -22.68
CA GLN A 274 3.91 17.63 -23.12
C GLN A 274 4.40 16.22 -22.70
N ASP A 275 3.68 15.58 -21.79
CA ASP A 275 4.10 14.31 -21.18
C ASP A 275 3.50 13.10 -21.86
N LYS A 276 2.63 13.31 -22.86
CA LYS A 276 1.89 12.26 -23.56
C LYS A 276 2.79 11.15 -24.12
N GLU A 277 3.94 11.49 -24.68
CA GLU A 277 4.88 10.49 -25.21
C GLU A 277 5.47 9.63 -24.10
N LYS A 278 5.95 10.25 -23.02
CA LYS A 278 6.52 9.53 -21.87
C LYS A 278 5.48 8.67 -21.18
N TYR A 279 4.24 9.17 -21.11
CA TYR A 279 3.11 8.40 -20.63
C TYR A 279 2.88 7.16 -21.50
N THR A 280 2.96 7.30 -22.82
CA THR A 280 2.84 6.19 -23.78
C THR A 280 3.96 5.18 -23.59
N ASP A 281 5.20 5.63 -23.35
CA ASP A 281 6.34 4.75 -23.08
C ASP A 281 6.10 3.86 -21.85
N VAL A 282 5.61 4.46 -20.74
CA VAL A 282 5.34 3.74 -19.49
C VAL A 282 4.14 2.80 -19.63
N VAL A 283 3.06 3.21 -20.31
CA VAL A 283 1.92 2.33 -20.59
C VAL A 283 2.33 1.16 -21.49
N ALA A 284 3.18 1.39 -22.48
CA ALA A 284 3.70 0.32 -23.32
C ALA A 284 4.53 -0.68 -22.49
N ALA A 285 5.44 -0.20 -21.64
CA ALA A 285 6.20 -1.04 -20.72
C ALA A 285 5.29 -1.87 -19.80
N PHE A 286 4.25 -1.25 -19.23
CA PHE A 286 3.23 -1.95 -18.46
C PHE A 286 2.56 -3.06 -19.29
N LEU A 287 2.08 -2.75 -20.50
CA LEU A 287 1.41 -3.73 -21.36
C LEU A 287 2.33 -4.85 -21.85
N ILE A 288 3.65 -4.64 -21.92
CA ILE A 288 4.62 -5.72 -22.18
C ILE A 288 4.64 -6.72 -21.02
N GLY A 289 4.70 -6.24 -19.77
CA GLY A 289 4.84 -7.09 -18.58
C GLY A 289 3.52 -7.56 -17.94
N ALA A 290 2.40 -6.87 -18.20
CA ALA A 290 1.16 -7.05 -17.46
C ALA A 290 0.57 -8.47 -17.62
N GLY A 291 0.13 -9.04 -16.52
CA GLY A 291 -0.64 -10.28 -16.48
C GLY A 291 -2.04 -10.07 -15.95
N LYS A 292 -2.72 -11.17 -15.64
CA LYS A 292 -3.98 -11.13 -14.89
C LYS A 292 -3.74 -10.45 -13.53
N ASP A 293 -4.69 -9.63 -13.10
CA ASP A 293 -4.65 -8.87 -11.84
C ASP A 293 -3.51 -7.84 -11.74
N CYS A 294 -3.04 -7.33 -12.88
CA CYS A 294 -2.16 -6.17 -12.92
C CYS A 294 -2.98 -4.89 -13.07
N PHE A 295 -2.61 -3.84 -12.36
CA PHE A 295 -3.29 -2.56 -12.38
C PHE A 295 -2.31 -1.42 -12.60
N PHE A 296 -2.64 -0.50 -13.51
CA PHE A 296 -1.84 0.68 -13.82
C PHE A 296 -2.39 1.93 -13.14
N GLY A 297 -1.53 2.76 -12.57
CA GLY A 297 -1.88 4.01 -11.92
C GLY A 297 -0.83 5.07 -12.17
N THR A 298 -1.19 6.33 -11.97
CA THR A 298 -0.33 7.49 -12.22
C THR A 298 -0.80 8.69 -11.40
N GLY A 299 0.02 9.75 -11.43
CA GLY A 299 -0.27 11.05 -10.87
C GLY A 299 0.34 11.19 -9.47
N PRO A 300 0.12 12.34 -8.83
CA PRO A 300 0.71 12.58 -7.52
C PRO A 300 0.02 11.85 -6.38
N TRP A 301 0.72 11.67 -5.26
CA TRP A 301 0.09 11.15 -4.03
C TRP A 301 -0.90 12.15 -3.40
N ILE A 302 -0.83 13.42 -3.81
CA ILE A 302 -1.70 14.51 -3.39
C ILE A 302 -2.32 15.14 -4.63
N SER A 303 -3.64 15.19 -4.70
CA SER A 303 -4.37 15.88 -5.76
C SER A 303 -4.63 17.33 -5.36
N PRO A 304 -3.90 18.31 -5.94
CA PRO A 304 -4.06 19.72 -5.55
C PRO A 304 -5.35 20.35 -6.07
N SER A 305 -6.03 19.73 -7.04
CA SER A 305 -7.23 20.29 -7.67
C SER A 305 -8.16 19.21 -8.23
N LEU A 306 -9.39 19.60 -8.58
CA LEU A 306 -10.31 18.74 -9.34
C LEU A 306 -9.73 18.35 -10.70
N GLN A 307 -9.01 19.28 -11.35
CA GLN A 307 -8.44 19.05 -12.68
C GLN A 307 -7.38 17.94 -12.63
N ASP A 308 -6.53 17.91 -11.59
CA ASP A 308 -5.58 16.80 -11.36
C ASP A 308 -6.29 15.44 -11.31
N VAL A 309 -7.38 15.34 -10.54
CA VAL A 309 -8.17 14.11 -10.44
C VAL A 309 -8.75 13.72 -11.79
N GLN A 310 -9.28 14.68 -12.55
CA GLN A 310 -9.88 14.46 -13.86
C GLN A 310 -8.86 14.00 -14.91
N ASP A 311 -7.67 14.60 -14.91
CA ASP A 311 -6.61 14.28 -15.87
C ASP A 311 -5.94 12.92 -15.63
N ARG A 312 -6.13 12.32 -14.45
CA ARG A 312 -5.74 10.92 -14.21
C ARG A 312 -6.57 9.92 -15.00
N TRP A 313 -7.80 10.26 -15.39
CA TRP A 313 -8.57 9.40 -16.29
C TRP A 313 -8.29 9.76 -17.76
N CYS A 314 -7.48 8.92 -18.38
CA CYS A 314 -7.04 9.09 -19.75
C CYS A 314 -8.01 8.44 -20.73
N SER A 315 -9.13 9.09 -21.06
CA SER A 315 -10.14 8.51 -21.95
C SER A 315 -9.54 8.00 -23.27
N ASP A 316 -8.60 8.76 -23.84
CA ASP A 316 -7.92 8.42 -25.09
C ASP A 316 -7.04 7.17 -25.01
N LEU A 317 -6.80 6.61 -23.82
CA LEU A 317 -6.03 5.38 -23.62
C LEU A 317 -6.86 4.31 -22.93
N PHE A 318 -7.58 4.68 -21.88
CA PHE A 318 -8.31 3.77 -20.99
C PHE A 318 -9.63 3.28 -21.58
N ASP A 319 -10.25 4.05 -22.46
CA ASP A 319 -11.51 3.66 -23.10
C ASP A 319 -11.27 2.89 -24.41
N ARG A 320 -10.01 2.71 -24.85
CA ARG A 320 -9.68 1.93 -26.07
C ARG A 320 -9.80 0.42 -25.83
N PRO A 321 -10.31 -0.33 -26.81
CA PRO A 321 -10.35 -1.79 -26.70
C PRO A 321 -8.94 -2.36 -26.70
N LEU A 322 -8.71 -3.34 -25.83
CA LEU A 322 -7.40 -3.99 -25.68
C LEU A 322 -7.47 -5.47 -26.09
N GLY A 323 -8.42 -6.25 -25.55
CA GLY A 323 -8.52 -7.69 -25.76
C GLY A 323 -7.50 -8.48 -24.93
N GLU A 324 -7.74 -9.78 -24.76
CA GLU A 324 -6.81 -10.68 -24.06
C GLU A 324 -5.45 -10.71 -24.79
N PRO A 325 -4.31 -10.81 -24.09
CA PRO A 325 -3.02 -10.95 -24.75
C PRO A 325 -2.93 -12.30 -25.47
N ASP A 326 -2.39 -12.31 -26.70
CA ASP A 326 -2.17 -13.54 -27.47
C ASP A 326 -1.12 -14.47 -26.83
N GLY A 327 -0.37 -13.93 -25.85
CA GLY A 327 0.62 -14.63 -25.06
C GLY A 327 1.54 -13.66 -24.30
N PRO A 328 2.63 -14.17 -23.70
CA PRO A 328 3.73 -13.34 -23.21
C PRO A 328 4.36 -12.51 -24.34
N ALA A 329 5.00 -11.39 -23.98
CA ALA A 329 5.76 -10.61 -24.95
C ALA A 329 6.96 -11.41 -25.51
N VAL A 330 7.24 -11.23 -26.80
CA VAL A 330 8.40 -11.81 -27.48
C VAL A 330 9.48 -10.75 -27.62
N ARG A 331 10.72 -11.09 -27.26
CA ARG A 331 11.90 -10.21 -27.42
C ARG A 331 12.71 -10.63 -28.63
N ILE A 332 13.06 -9.67 -29.49
CA ILE A 332 13.98 -9.83 -30.62
C ILE A 332 15.00 -8.69 -30.55
N GLY A 333 16.26 -9.01 -30.22
CA GLY A 333 17.26 -7.99 -29.88
C GLY A 333 16.78 -7.16 -28.68
N ASP A 334 16.76 -5.84 -28.83
CA ASP A 334 16.34 -4.91 -27.78
C ASP A 334 14.85 -4.57 -27.80
N ARG A 335 14.08 -5.20 -28.71
CA ARG A 335 12.66 -4.90 -28.87
C ARG A 335 11.77 -6.00 -28.33
N TYR A 336 10.93 -5.65 -27.36
CA TYR A 336 9.77 -6.42 -26.96
C TYR A 336 8.59 -6.14 -27.90
N THR A 337 7.81 -7.18 -28.17
CA THR A 337 6.55 -7.11 -28.93
C THR A 337 5.49 -7.95 -28.25
N ARG A 338 4.29 -7.40 -28.07
CA ARG A 338 3.12 -8.13 -27.59
C ARG A 338 1.90 -7.79 -28.42
N ARG A 339 1.06 -8.80 -28.67
CA ARG A 339 -0.20 -8.66 -29.40
C ARG A 339 -1.37 -9.02 -28.51
N PHE A 340 -2.51 -8.44 -28.82
CA PHE A 340 -3.77 -8.65 -28.11
C PHE A 340 -4.89 -8.98 -29.10
N SER A 341 -5.88 -9.70 -28.63
CA SER A 341 -6.97 -10.25 -29.44
C SER A 341 -7.85 -9.20 -30.12
N SER A 342 -7.80 -7.94 -29.68
CA SER A 342 -8.47 -6.84 -30.39
C SER A 342 -7.79 -6.49 -31.72
N GLY A 343 -6.54 -6.89 -31.92
CA GLY A 343 -5.65 -6.39 -32.97
C GLY A 343 -4.65 -5.33 -32.48
N THR A 344 -4.70 -4.95 -31.20
CA THR A 344 -3.73 -4.03 -30.61
C THR A 344 -2.34 -4.69 -30.54
N THR A 345 -1.30 -3.95 -30.96
CA THR A 345 0.10 -4.38 -30.89
C THR A 345 0.92 -3.37 -30.09
N VAL A 346 1.72 -3.85 -29.15
CA VAL A 346 2.60 -3.04 -28.32
C VAL A 346 4.05 -3.39 -28.63
N HIS A 347 4.88 -2.37 -28.80
CA HIS A 347 6.32 -2.50 -28.92
C HIS A 347 7.01 -1.67 -27.84
N PHE A 348 8.12 -2.20 -27.33
CA PHE A 348 8.96 -1.49 -26.37
C PHE A 348 10.43 -1.77 -26.68
N ASP A 349 11.23 -0.73 -26.80
CA ASP A 349 12.66 -0.81 -27.10
C ASP A 349 13.46 -0.48 -25.84
N VAL A 350 14.19 -1.46 -25.29
CA VAL A 350 14.93 -1.29 -24.03
C VAL A 350 16.19 -0.43 -24.18
N SER A 351 16.73 -0.30 -25.40
CA SER A 351 17.93 0.52 -25.63
C SER A 351 17.62 2.01 -25.54
N THR A 352 16.39 2.39 -25.92
CA THR A 352 15.93 3.78 -25.91
C THR A 352 14.90 4.08 -24.83
N ASN A 353 14.39 3.05 -24.13
CA ASN A 353 13.28 3.16 -23.18
C ASN A 353 12.01 3.76 -23.82
N ARG A 354 11.76 3.45 -25.10
CA ARG A 354 10.63 3.99 -25.87
C ARG A 354 9.60 2.92 -26.21
N GLY A 355 8.34 3.29 -26.04
CA GLY A 355 7.18 2.45 -26.27
C GLY A 355 6.30 2.98 -27.39
N ASN A 356 5.70 2.07 -28.16
CA ASN A 356 4.70 2.41 -29.16
C ASN A 356 3.50 1.45 -29.05
N ILE A 357 2.29 2.02 -29.05
CA ILE A 357 1.05 1.25 -28.96
C ILE A 357 0.22 1.50 -30.23
N PHE A 358 0.03 0.43 -31.01
CA PHE A 358 -0.76 0.42 -32.23
C PHE A 358 -2.15 -0.15 -31.91
N TRP A 359 -3.11 0.74 -31.62
CA TRP A 359 -4.47 0.35 -31.24
C TRP A 359 -5.30 -0.18 -32.41
N ALA A 360 -6.08 -1.24 -32.18
CA ALA A 360 -6.87 -1.97 -33.17
C ALA A 360 -7.79 -1.12 -34.08
N ASN A 361 -8.34 -0.01 -33.58
CA ASN A 361 -9.43 0.70 -34.26
C ASN A 361 -9.01 1.95 -35.05
N LEU A 362 -7.71 2.26 -35.16
CA LEU A 362 -7.28 3.42 -35.94
C LEU A 362 -7.31 3.20 -37.45
N HIS A 363 -7.40 1.95 -37.93
CA HIS A 363 -7.44 1.65 -39.36
C HIS A 363 -8.86 1.46 -39.94
N HIS A 364 -9.89 1.31 -39.12
CA HIS A 364 -11.28 1.12 -39.62
C HIS A 364 -12.14 2.40 -39.61
N ALA A 365 -11.67 3.50 -39.02
CA ALA A 365 -12.43 4.76 -38.99
C ALA A 365 -12.42 5.54 -40.31
N VAL A 366 -11.69 5.11 -41.34
CA VAL A 366 -11.53 5.88 -42.60
C VAL A 366 -12.48 5.41 -43.73
N ILE A 367 -13.19 4.28 -43.58
CA ILE A 367 -14.19 3.85 -44.58
C ILE A 367 -15.44 3.32 -43.89
N ALA A 368 -15.99 4.07 -42.93
CA ALA A 368 -17.41 3.98 -42.68
C ALA A 368 -18.08 4.86 -43.74
N THR A 369 -18.51 4.26 -44.85
CA THR A 369 -19.54 4.87 -45.70
C THR A 369 -20.64 5.42 -44.79
N PRO A 370 -21.11 6.67 -45.00
CA PRO A 370 -22.17 7.26 -44.19
C PRO A 370 -23.31 6.24 -44.08
N PRO A 371 -23.81 5.94 -42.87
CA PRO A 371 -24.99 5.09 -42.75
C PRO A 371 -26.07 5.68 -43.64
N LEU A 372 -26.67 4.85 -44.50
CA LEU A 372 -27.85 5.26 -45.26
C LEU A 372 -28.84 5.90 -44.29
N PRO A 373 -29.43 7.06 -44.62
CA PRO A 373 -30.32 7.77 -43.72
C PRO A 373 -31.43 6.81 -43.27
N SER A 374 -31.50 6.57 -41.96
CA SER A 374 -32.55 5.74 -41.38
C SER A 374 -33.91 6.27 -41.82
N PRO A 375 -34.87 5.41 -42.21
CA PRO A 375 -36.21 5.85 -42.56
C PRO A 375 -36.79 6.68 -41.42
N ARG A 376 -37.32 7.85 -41.78
CA ARG A 376 -37.82 8.85 -40.84
C ARG A 376 -38.84 8.18 -39.91
N PRO A 377 -38.66 8.24 -38.57
CA PRO A 377 -39.63 7.70 -37.64
C PRO A 377 -41.01 8.32 -37.89
N PRO A 378 -42.11 7.57 -37.77
CA PRO A 378 -43.44 8.14 -37.81
C PRO A 378 -43.57 9.23 -36.72
N PRO A 379 -44.32 10.32 -36.99
CA PRO A 379 -44.48 11.41 -36.04
C PRO A 379 -45.04 10.87 -34.72
N LEU A 380 -44.36 11.22 -33.61
CA LEU A 380 -44.81 10.91 -32.26
C LEU A 380 -46.22 11.48 -32.04
N PRO A 381 -47.14 10.73 -31.41
CA PRO A 381 -48.41 11.27 -30.95
C PRO A 381 -48.14 12.47 -30.05
N SER A 382 -48.88 13.56 -30.27
CA SER A 382 -48.83 14.76 -29.44
C SER A 382 -49.02 14.39 -27.97
N SER A 383 -48.04 14.73 -27.14
CA SER A 383 -48.11 14.52 -25.69
C SER A 383 -49.36 15.19 -25.10
N PRO A 384 -50.07 14.53 -24.16
CA PRO A 384 -51.17 15.17 -23.45
C PRO A 384 -50.66 16.40 -22.68
N PRO A 385 -51.51 17.44 -22.52
CA PRO A 385 -51.14 18.65 -21.79
C PRO A 385 -50.73 18.30 -20.37
N MET A 386 -49.61 18.89 -19.91
CA MET A 386 -49.16 18.69 -18.55
C MET A 386 -50.24 19.17 -17.56
N PRO A 387 -50.47 18.42 -16.47
CA PRO A 387 -51.32 18.90 -15.39
C PRO A 387 -50.73 20.20 -14.80
N PRO A 388 -51.57 21.13 -14.34
CA PRO A 388 -51.11 22.35 -13.70
C PRO A 388 -50.26 22.02 -12.46
N PRO A 389 -49.23 22.83 -12.17
CA PRO A 389 -48.41 22.63 -10.99
C PRO A 389 -49.27 22.69 -9.73
N PRO A 390 -48.97 21.86 -8.71
CA PRO A 390 -49.68 21.92 -7.44
C PRO A 390 -49.50 23.30 -6.79
N PRO A 391 -50.51 23.77 -6.02
CA PRO A 391 -50.39 25.03 -5.30
C PRO A 391 -49.21 25.00 -4.32
N PRO A 392 -48.53 26.14 -4.11
CA PRO A 392 -47.41 26.22 -3.18
C PRO A 392 -47.86 25.80 -1.78
N MET A 393 -47.04 24.96 -1.13
CA MET A 393 -47.30 24.55 0.25
C MET A 393 -47.28 25.78 1.19
N PRO A 394 -48.18 25.85 2.17
CA PRO A 394 -48.13 26.90 3.18
C PRO A 394 -46.82 26.82 3.96
N PRO A 395 -46.26 27.98 4.39
CA PRO A 395 -45.04 28.00 5.18
C PRO A 395 -45.24 27.22 6.50
N PRO A 396 -44.21 26.52 6.99
CA PRO A 396 -44.29 25.81 8.24
C PRO A 396 -44.58 26.79 9.40
N PRO A 397 -45.38 26.39 10.39
CA PRO A 397 -45.64 27.23 11.56
C PRO A 397 -44.34 27.50 12.33
N PRO A 398 -44.20 28.67 12.96
CA PRO A 398 -43.04 28.99 13.77
C PRO A 398 -42.89 27.96 14.92
N PRO A 399 -41.66 27.61 15.31
CA PRO A 399 -41.41 26.65 16.37
C PRO A 399 -42.05 27.14 17.67
N ARG A 400 -42.87 26.27 18.29
CA ARG A 400 -43.43 26.52 19.62
C ARG A 400 -42.28 26.67 20.63
N ARG A 401 -42.25 27.79 21.35
CA ARG A 401 -41.46 27.93 22.58
C ARG A 401 -41.95 26.89 23.58
N ASN A 402 -41.20 25.82 23.75
CA ASN A 402 -41.35 24.94 24.90
C ASN A 402 -40.79 25.70 26.12
N SER A 403 -41.68 26.31 26.89
CA SER A 403 -41.40 26.71 28.26
C SER A 403 -41.09 25.45 29.07
N LEU A 404 -39.85 25.34 29.56
CA LEU A 404 -39.44 24.31 30.51
C LEU A 404 -40.31 24.41 31.78
N PRO A 405 -40.80 23.29 32.34
CA PRO A 405 -41.42 23.30 33.66
C PRO A 405 -40.37 23.59 34.74
N PRO A 406 -40.77 24.22 35.87
CA PRO A 406 -39.87 24.46 36.98
C PRO A 406 -39.44 23.13 37.63
N PRO A 407 -38.24 23.06 38.24
CA PRO A 407 -37.76 21.85 38.87
C PRO A 407 -38.53 21.55 40.16
N ASP A 408 -39.06 20.34 40.24
CA ASP A 408 -39.62 19.77 41.47
C ASP A 408 -38.51 19.48 42.50
N PRO A 409 -38.68 19.84 43.77
CA PRO A 409 -37.75 19.49 44.83
C PRO A 409 -38.09 18.10 45.41
N LEU A 410 -37.04 17.35 45.76
CA LEU A 410 -37.05 16.12 46.56
C LEU A 410 -37.27 14.79 45.81
N SER A 411 -36.15 14.15 45.45
CA SER A 411 -35.97 12.70 45.65
C SER A 411 -34.48 12.39 45.66
N ILE A 412 -33.93 12.33 46.87
CA ILE A 412 -32.57 11.86 47.15
C ILE A 412 -32.61 10.33 47.21
N SER A 413 -31.77 9.67 46.40
CA SER A 413 -31.25 8.33 46.71
C SER A 413 -29.80 8.22 46.24
N PRO A 414 -28.95 7.51 47.00
CA PRO A 414 -27.52 7.74 47.03
C PRO A 414 -26.76 7.01 45.92
N TRP A 415 -25.79 7.72 45.35
CA TRP A 415 -24.70 7.14 44.57
C TRP A 415 -23.60 6.58 45.49
N PRO A 416 -22.82 5.59 45.02
CA PRO A 416 -21.73 4.99 45.79
C PRO A 416 -20.55 5.96 45.98
N PRO A 417 -19.70 5.74 47.01
CA PRO A 417 -18.69 6.71 47.38
C PRO A 417 -17.55 6.80 46.34
N GLN A 418 -17.22 8.04 45.98
CA GLN A 418 -15.95 8.41 45.37
C GLN A 418 -14.82 8.21 46.39
N LEU A 419 -13.75 7.56 45.95
CA LEU A 419 -12.49 7.45 46.66
C LEU A 419 -11.72 8.76 46.52
N ASP A 420 -11.55 9.46 47.64
CA ASP A 420 -10.62 10.58 47.79
C ASP A 420 -9.18 10.08 47.74
N SER A 421 -8.46 10.49 46.69
CA SER A 421 -7.02 10.33 46.58
C SER A 421 -6.33 11.61 47.07
N HIS A 422 -6.11 11.76 48.38
CA HIS A 422 -5.06 12.62 48.96
C HIS A 422 -4.99 12.43 50.50
N ALA A 423 -4.33 11.36 50.94
CA ALA A 423 -3.63 11.27 52.23
C ALA A 423 -2.98 9.89 52.34
N LEU A 424 -1.65 9.81 52.28
CA LEU A 424 -0.78 8.80 52.91
C LEU A 424 0.65 8.99 52.37
N LEU A 425 1.36 9.96 52.94
CA LEU A 425 2.82 9.99 52.98
C LEU A 425 3.21 9.72 54.42
N ASN A 426 4.18 8.82 54.59
CA ASN A 426 4.73 8.26 55.84
C ASN A 426 4.03 6.98 56.33
N GLN A 427 4.59 5.83 55.92
CA GLN A 427 4.92 4.68 56.78
C GLN A 427 5.87 3.72 56.01
N PRO A 428 6.73 2.94 56.71
CA PRO A 428 7.99 2.43 56.19
C PRO A 428 7.88 1.13 55.39
N LEU A 429 8.80 0.96 54.44
CA LEU A 429 8.98 -0.24 53.62
C LEU A 429 9.35 -1.49 54.46
N PRO A 430 8.79 -2.67 54.16
CA PRO A 430 9.24 -3.93 54.76
C PRO A 430 10.61 -4.38 54.21
N PRO A 431 11.37 -5.16 55.00
CA PRO A 431 12.79 -5.42 54.75
C PRO A 431 13.03 -6.32 53.54
N ALA A 432 14.08 -5.94 52.79
CA ALA A 432 14.65 -6.69 51.69
C ALA A 432 15.06 -8.11 52.12
N LEU A 433 14.62 -9.10 51.33
CA LEU A 433 15.24 -10.43 51.29
C LEU A 433 16.64 -10.29 50.68
N ARG A 434 17.64 -10.25 51.56
CA ARG A 434 19.02 -10.59 51.23
C ARG A 434 19.14 -12.09 51.03
N GLY A 435 19.83 -12.47 49.95
CA GLY A 435 20.65 -13.68 49.91
C GLY A 435 20.20 -14.69 48.87
N GLN A 436 20.88 -14.70 47.71
CA GLN A 436 21.79 -15.79 47.35
C GLN A 436 22.59 -15.38 46.10
N GLN A 437 23.92 -15.33 46.24
CA GLN A 437 24.86 -15.32 45.12
C GLN A 437 24.81 -16.69 44.43
N PRO A 438 24.93 -16.78 43.10
CA PRO A 438 25.44 -17.97 42.46
C PRO A 438 26.96 -17.90 42.36
N ARG A 439 27.59 -18.95 42.87
CA ARG A 439 29.01 -19.28 42.70
C ARG A 439 29.42 -19.21 41.23
N GLN A 440 30.55 -18.55 40.98
CA GLN A 440 31.36 -18.82 39.81
C GLN A 440 31.85 -20.28 39.85
N GLN A 441 31.52 -21.05 38.82
CA GLN A 441 32.27 -22.25 38.46
C GLN A 441 32.73 -22.12 37.01
N ASN A 442 34.05 -22.01 36.86
CA ASN A 442 34.76 -22.23 35.61
C ASN A 442 34.52 -23.68 35.15
N ALA A 443 34.01 -23.84 33.94
CA ALA A 443 34.11 -25.10 33.21
C ALA A 443 34.41 -24.78 31.73
N LEU A 444 35.67 -25.03 31.36
CA LEU A 444 36.12 -25.19 29.98
C LEU A 444 35.24 -26.24 29.28
N ARG A 445 34.59 -25.86 28.16
CA ARG A 445 34.08 -26.82 27.18
C ARG A 445 34.38 -26.33 25.76
N ALA A 446 34.90 -27.26 24.97
CA ALA A 446 35.29 -27.18 23.57
C ALA A 446 34.15 -26.72 22.64
N PRO A 447 34.46 -26.16 21.45
CA PRO A 447 33.44 -25.69 20.53
C PRO A 447 32.66 -26.85 19.92
N ALA A 448 31.33 -26.79 20.05
CA ALA A 448 30.41 -27.66 19.35
C ALA A 448 30.24 -27.17 17.90
N LEU A 449 30.54 -28.07 16.95
CA LEU A 449 30.29 -27.92 15.53
C LEU A 449 28.77 -27.88 15.28
N LEU A 450 28.26 -26.72 14.85
CA LEU A 450 26.86 -26.56 14.48
C LEU A 450 26.64 -27.15 13.06
N ILE A 451 26.07 -28.35 12.98
CA ILE A 451 25.60 -28.91 11.71
C ILE A 451 24.24 -28.27 11.41
N ALA A 452 24.22 -27.30 10.49
CA ALA A 452 22.99 -26.73 9.98
C ALA A 452 22.23 -27.76 9.13
N THR A 453 21.04 -28.15 9.56
CA THR A 453 20.10 -28.97 8.77
C THR A 453 19.47 -28.10 7.67
N ARG A 454 19.52 -28.59 6.42
CA ARG A 454 19.02 -27.93 5.20
C ARG A 454 17.50 -27.67 5.22
N PRO A 455 17.01 -26.56 4.65
CA PRO A 455 15.61 -26.42 4.25
C PRO A 455 15.34 -27.12 2.89
N PRO A 456 14.09 -27.50 2.58
CA PRO A 456 13.79 -28.40 1.46
C PRO A 456 13.31 -27.65 0.21
N TRP A 457 14.19 -27.20 -0.68
CA TRP A 457 13.84 -26.78 -2.05
C TRP A 457 15.00 -27.03 -3.03
N PRO A 458 14.75 -27.27 -4.34
CA PRO A 458 15.75 -27.81 -5.27
C PRO A 458 16.73 -26.74 -5.76
N PRO A 459 18.00 -27.08 -6.07
CA PRO A 459 19.01 -26.10 -6.42
C PRO A 459 18.96 -25.73 -7.91
N THR A 460 18.91 -24.44 -8.20
CA THR A 460 19.48 -23.86 -9.42
C THR A 460 21.00 -23.79 -9.29
N ALA A 461 21.72 -24.03 -10.38
CA ALA A 461 23.19 -24.01 -10.40
C ALA A 461 23.72 -22.63 -9.97
N GLY A 462 24.61 -22.61 -8.98
CA GLY A 462 25.28 -21.39 -8.50
C GLY A 462 26.66 -21.73 -7.97
N VAL A 463 27.60 -20.81 -8.15
CA VAL A 463 28.93 -20.83 -7.54
C VAL A 463 28.86 -19.99 -6.27
N TYR A 464 29.23 -20.57 -5.14
CA TYR A 464 29.32 -19.85 -3.88
C TYR A 464 30.79 -19.59 -3.55
N MET A 465 31.11 -18.36 -3.19
CA MET A 465 32.44 -17.93 -2.77
C MET A 465 32.35 -17.41 -1.34
N THR A 466 33.18 -17.96 -0.46
CA THR A 466 33.38 -17.46 0.90
C THR A 466 34.88 -17.26 1.09
N ILE A 467 35.26 -16.07 1.54
CA ILE A 467 36.62 -15.72 1.92
C ILE A 467 36.61 -15.63 3.45
N ASP A 468 37.38 -16.49 4.09
CA ASP A 468 37.61 -16.43 5.53
C ASP A 468 38.97 -15.76 5.76
N SER A 469 38.98 -14.67 6.52
CA SER A 469 40.21 -13.97 6.90
C SER A 469 40.57 -14.32 8.33
N SER A 470 41.49 -15.28 8.51
CA SER A 470 42.11 -15.51 9.80
C SER A 470 43.13 -14.41 10.11
N SER A 471 43.30 -14.11 11.40
CA SER A 471 44.14 -13.02 11.93
C SER A 471 45.64 -13.19 11.71
N ASP A 472 46.08 -14.23 11.02
CA ASP A 472 47.47 -14.57 10.71
C ASP A 472 47.84 -14.34 9.23
N GLY A 473 46.94 -13.73 8.44
CA GLY A 473 47.24 -13.27 7.07
C GLY A 473 47.19 -14.36 6.00
N THR A 474 46.69 -15.55 6.32
CA THR A 474 46.56 -16.65 5.36
C THR A 474 45.11 -16.77 4.88
N GLY A 475 44.79 -16.25 3.70
CA GLY A 475 43.46 -16.42 3.10
C GLY A 475 43.31 -17.78 2.43
N VAL A 476 42.29 -18.56 2.79
CA VAL A 476 41.95 -19.81 2.09
C VAL A 476 40.76 -19.57 1.16
N LEU A 477 40.96 -19.77 -0.15
CA LEU A 477 39.90 -19.70 -1.14
C LEU A 477 39.27 -21.09 -1.33
N LEU A 478 37.98 -21.22 -1.02
CA LEU A 478 37.19 -22.42 -1.27
C LEU A 478 36.18 -22.16 -2.40
N LEU A 479 36.38 -22.83 -3.53
CA LEU A 479 35.45 -22.85 -4.66
C LEU A 479 34.63 -24.14 -4.63
N LEU A 480 33.31 -24.01 -4.48
CA LEU A 480 32.38 -25.12 -4.55
C LEU A 480 31.56 -25.01 -5.84
N SER A 481 31.69 -25.99 -6.73
CA SER A 481 30.83 -26.12 -7.91
C SER A 481 29.93 -27.35 -7.78
N PHE A 482 28.65 -27.17 -8.12
CA PHE A 482 27.69 -28.27 -8.19
C PHE A 482 27.32 -28.50 -9.65
N ILE A 483 27.75 -29.64 -10.21
CA ILE A 483 27.35 -30.06 -11.54
C ILE A 483 26.13 -30.97 -11.40
N SER A 484 25.04 -30.58 -12.05
CA SER A 484 23.76 -31.31 -12.02
C SER A 484 23.91 -32.71 -12.64
N HIS A 485 23.34 -33.70 -11.95
CA HIS A 485 23.12 -35.10 -12.36
C HIS A 485 24.29 -36.09 -12.21
N LYS A 486 24.77 -36.30 -10.97
CA LYS A 486 25.20 -37.59 -10.37
C LYS A 486 25.78 -37.35 -8.95
N PRO A 487 25.93 -38.36 -8.07
CA PRO A 487 26.44 -38.14 -6.71
C PRO A 487 27.85 -37.52 -6.76
N ALA A 488 27.98 -36.32 -6.21
CA ALA A 488 29.19 -35.51 -6.32
C ALA A 488 30.34 -36.14 -5.52
N LYS A 489 31.51 -36.33 -6.15
CA LYS A 489 32.78 -36.45 -5.44
C LYS A 489 33.23 -35.03 -5.07
N LEU A 490 33.49 -34.79 -3.79
CA LEU A 490 34.03 -33.54 -3.30
C LEU A 490 35.49 -33.42 -3.80
N PHE A 491 35.76 -32.47 -4.70
CA PHE A 491 37.12 -32.07 -5.05
C PHE A 491 37.45 -30.81 -4.24
N VAL A 492 38.37 -30.94 -3.30
CA VAL A 492 38.97 -29.79 -2.60
C VAL A 492 40.29 -29.51 -3.28
N GLN A 493 40.40 -28.35 -3.93
CA GLN A 493 41.65 -27.88 -4.50
C GLN A 493 42.11 -26.68 -3.66
N SER A 494 43.12 -26.90 -2.82
CA SER A 494 43.74 -25.83 -2.02
C SER A 494 44.73 -25.08 -2.90
N LEU A 495 44.47 -23.81 -3.17
CA LEU A 495 45.44 -22.92 -3.83
C LEU A 495 46.06 -22.03 -2.75
N VAL A 496 47.34 -22.24 -2.46
CA VAL A 496 48.13 -21.35 -1.59
C VAL A 496 48.76 -20.31 -2.51
N LEU A 497 48.33 -19.06 -2.41
CA LEU A 497 48.98 -17.95 -3.10
C LEU A 497 50.11 -17.41 -2.19
N PRO A 498 51.36 -17.35 -2.67
CA PRO A 498 52.39 -16.61 -1.95
C PRO A 498 52.11 -15.11 -2.09
N THR A 499 52.36 -14.37 -1.00
CA THR A 499 52.19 -12.90 -0.92
C THR A 499 53.02 -12.14 -1.92
#